data_AF-G7QA73-F1
#
_entry.id   AF-G7QA73-F1
#
_cell.length_a   1.000
_cell.length_b   1.000
_cell.length_c   1.000
_cell.angle_alpha   90.00
_cell.angle_beta   90.00
_cell.angle_gamma   90.00
#
_symmetry.space_group_name_H-M   'P 1'
#
loop_
_entity.id
_entity.type
_entity.pdbx_description
1 polymer ?
#
loop_
_entity_poly.entity_id
_entity_poly.type
_entity_poly.pdbx_seq_one_letter_code
_entity_poly.pdbx_strand_id
1 'polypeptide(L)' 'MEFTETVVLAGVAYDYDPTCRIALAYCTACAQANEVEVRVENGVPEYPGFVCTHCGAFNSPEG' A
#
# COMPACT_ATOMS: atom_id res chain seq x y z
N MET A 1 -12.61 -8.97 -0.53
CA MET A 1 -11.78 -7.83 -0.10
C MET A 1 -12.39 -6.62 -0.73
N GLU A 2 -12.76 -5.65 0.11
CA GLU A 2 -13.54 -4.49 -0.29
C GLU A 2 -12.74 -3.24 0.09
N PHE A 3 -12.25 -2.51 -0.91
CA PHE A 3 -11.50 -1.28 -0.69
C PHE A 3 -12.47 -0.10 -0.56
N THR A 4 -13.10 0.00 0.61
CA THR A 4 -14.16 0.98 0.87
C THR A 4 -13.66 2.31 1.42
N GLU A 5 -12.42 2.36 1.90
CA GLU A 5 -11.82 3.55 2.50
C GLU A 5 -10.55 3.97 1.75
N THR A 6 -9.97 5.09 2.18
CA THR A 6 -8.70 5.59 1.65
C THR A 6 -7.72 5.76 2.81
N VAL A 7 -6.50 5.27 2.65
CA VAL A 7 -5.39 5.50 3.58
C VAL A 7 -4.35 6.38 2.92
N VAL A 8 -3.74 7.28 3.69
CA VAL A 8 -2.62 8.10 3.22
C VAL A 8 -1.33 7.53 3.78
N LEU A 9 -0.46 7.02 2.91
CA LEU A 9 0.86 6.48 3.25
C LEU A 9 1.92 7.36 2.60
N ALA A 10 2.80 7.94 3.43
CA ALA A 10 3.84 8.89 2.98
C ALA A 10 3.32 10.02 2.06
N GLY A 11 2.10 10.50 2.31
CA GLY A 11 1.48 11.58 1.53
C GLY A 11 0.78 11.13 0.23
N VAL A 12 0.77 9.83 -0.08
CA VAL A 12 0.06 9.26 -1.22
C VAL A 12 -1.22 8.56 -0.74
N ALA A 13 -2.33 8.84 -1.41
CA ALA A 13 -3.62 8.23 -1.11
C ALA A 13 -3.76 6.88 -1.83
N TYR A 14 -4.17 5.85 -1.09
CA TYR A 14 -4.38 4.49 -1.58
C TYR A 14 -5.76 3.98 -1.18
N ASP A 15 -6.38 3.20 -2.07
CA ASP A 15 -7.59 2.46 -1.75
C ASP A 15 -7.29 1.44 -0.64
N TYR A 16 -8.16 1.37 0.37
CA TYR A 16 -7.90 0.67 1.62
C TYR A 16 -9.09 -0.19 2.07
N ASP A 17 -8.80 -1.45 2.40
CA ASP A 17 -9.70 -2.34 3.13
C ASP A 17 -9.37 -2.25 4.65
N PRO A 18 -10.19 -1.54 5.45
CA PRO A 18 -9.95 -1.37 6.88
C PRO A 18 -10.18 -2.65 7.69
N THR A 19 -10.93 -3.62 7.14
CA THR A 19 -11.21 -4.90 7.80
C THR A 19 -9.97 -5.79 7.76
N CYS A 20 -9.33 -5.88 6.60
CA CYS A 20 -8.12 -6.67 6.39
C CYS A 20 -6.83 -5.88 6.64
N ARG A 21 -6.91 -4.55 6.76
CA ARG A 21 -5.78 -3.62 6.81
C ARG A 21 -4.86 -3.74 5.59
N ILE A 22 -5.47 -3.84 4.41
CA ILE A 22 -4.76 -3.97 3.12
C ILE A 22 -4.99 -2.70 2.32
N ALA A 23 -3.93 -2.09 1.82
CA ALA A 23 -4.01 -1.03 0.81
C ALA A 23 -3.66 -1.59 -0.58
N LEU A 24 -4.25 -0.99 -1.61
CA LEU A 24 -3.95 -1.31 -3.01
C LEU A 24 -2.90 -0.32 -3.53
N ALA A 25 -1.64 -0.76 -3.58
CA ALA A 25 -0.52 0.05 -4.04
C ALA A 25 -0.10 -0.32 -5.47
N TYR A 26 0.15 0.68 -6.31
CA TYR A 26 0.58 0.47 -7.69
C TYR A 26 2.09 0.51 -7.79
N CYS A 27 2.69 -0.47 -8.46
CA CYS A 27 4.12 -0.50 -8.67
C CYS A 27 4.55 0.67 -9.56
N THR A 28 5.55 1.43 -9.14
CA THR A 28 6.06 2.60 -9.87
C THR A 28 6.79 2.21 -11.16
N ALA A 29 7.27 0.97 -11.26
CA ALA A 29 7.99 0.47 -12.44
C ALA A 29 7.06 -0.10 -13.54
N CYS A 30 5.97 -0.78 -13.17
CA CYS A 30 5.13 -1.51 -14.13
C CYS A 30 3.62 -1.24 -14.00
N ALA A 31 3.21 -0.35 -13.10
CA ALA A 31 1.83 0.03 -12.82
C ALA A 31 0.91 -1.14 -12.40
N GLN A 32 1.46 -2.31 -12.05
CA GLN A 32 0.66 -3.41 -11.52
C GLN A 32 0.25 -3.14 -10.08
N ALA A 33 -1.01 -3.42 -9.77
CA ALA A 33 -1.55 -3.32 -8.43
C ALA A 33 -0.99 -4.44 -7.54
N ASN A 34 -0.70 -4.10 -6.29
CA ASN A 34 -0.19 -5.00 -5.26
C ASN A 34 -0.95 -4.72 -3.97
N GLU A 35 -1.27 -5.78 -3.26
CA GLU A 35 -1.89 -5.72 -1.94
C GLU A 35 -0.80 -5.56 -0.89
N VAL A 36 -0.84 -4.49 -0.11
CA VAL A 36 0.15 -4.19 0.92
C VAL A 36 -0.50 -4.11 2.28
N GLU A 37 0.08 -4.80 3.26
CA GLU A 37 -0.37 -4.71 4.64
C GLU A 37 0.00 -3.34 5.22
N VAL A 38 -0.98 -2.66 5.80
CA VAL A 38 -0.81 -1.39 6.49
C VAL A 38 -0.82 -1.62 7.99
N ARG A 39 0.23 -1.18 8.66
CA ARG A 39 0.31 -1.17 10.12
C ARG A 39 -0.05 0.21 10.63
N VAL A 40 -0.79 0.26 11.74
CA VAL A 40 -1.13 1.52 12.39
C VAL A 40 -0.37 1.60 13.69
N GLU A 41 0.69 2.40 13.73
CA GLU A 41 1.50 2.64 14.92
C GLU A 41 1.19 4.03 15.49
N ASN A 42 0.75 4.10 16.75
CA ASN A 42 0.33 5.36 17.40
C ASN A 42 -0.72 6.18 16.61
N GLY A 43 -1.58 5.50 15.85
CA GLY A 43 -2.58 6.15 14.99
C GLY A 43 -2.05 6.64 13.65
N VAL A 44 -0.77 6.40 13.35
CA VAL A 44 -0.15 6.71 12.06
C VAL A 44 -0.11 5.45 11.20
N PRO A 45 -0.72 5.45 10.01
CA PRO A 45 -0.62 4.35 9.07
C PRO A 45 0.75 4.33 8.39
N GLU A 46 1.42 3.18 8.43
CA GLU A 46 2.75 2.95 7.88
C GLU A 46 2.83 1.60 7.16
N TYR A 47 3.75 1.50 6.19
CA TYR A 47 4.11 0.24 5.55
C TYR A 47 5.61 0.22 5.22
N PRO A 48 6.28 -0.95 5.23
CA PRO A 48 7.72 -1.04 5.03
C PRO A 48 8.16 -0.98 3.54
N GLY A 49 7.26 -0.70 2.60
CA GLY A 49 7.47 -0.93 1.17
C GLY A 49 7.09 -2.36 0.75
N PHE A 50 7.10 -2.63 -0.56
CA PHE A 50 6.77 -3.95 -1.11
C PHE A 50 7.60 -4.29 -2.34
N VAL A 51 7.87 -5.58 -2.54
CA VAL A 51 8.41 -6.07 -3.81
C VAL A 51 7.24 -6.43 -4.71
N CYS A 52 7.20 -5.85 -5.90
CA CYS A 52 6.16 -6.13 -6.88
C CYS A 52 6.17 -7.60 -7.27
N THR A 53 5.05 -8.30 -7.07
CA THR A 53 4.92 -9.73 -7.40
C THR A 53 5.00 -10.01 -8.90
N HIS A 54 4.77 -8.99 -9.74
CA HIS A 54 4.82 -9.11 -11.19
C HIS A 54 6.22 -8.87 -11.78
N CYS A 55 6.91 -7.79 -11.40
CA CYS A 55 8.19 -7.40 -12.02
C CYS A 55 9.41 -7.52 -11.11
N GLY A 56 9.23 -7.82 -9.81
CA GLY A 56 10.32 -7.94 -8.85
C GLY A 56 10.94 -6.61 -8.40
N ALA A 57 10.45 -5.47 -8.88
CA ALA A 57 10.91 -4.16 -8.43
C ALA A 57 10.50 -3.91 -6.97
N PHE A 58 11.42 -3.39 -6.15
CA PHE A 58 11.12 -2.91 -4.82
C PHE A 58 10.52 -1.50 -4.90
N ASN A 59 9.38 -1.30 -4.23
CA ASN A 59 8.68 -0.04 -4.13
C ASN A 59 8.82 0.44 -2.68
N SER A 60 9.63 1.48 -2.49
CA SER A 60 9.84 2.11 -1.19
C SER A 60 8.58 2.85 -0.71
N PRO A 61 8.42 3.00 0.61
CA PRO A 61 7.30 3.76 1.16
C PRO A 61 7.32 5.25 0.82
N GLU A 62 8.46 5.80 0.40
CA GLU A 62 8.61 7.22 0.04
C GLU A 62 8.09 7.58 -1.37
N GLY A 63 7.70 6.57 -2.18
CA GLY A 63 7.31 6.75 -3.59
C GLY A 63 8.48 6.61 -4.55
#